data_AF-A0A5J4RXM9-F1
#
_entry.id   AF-A0A5J4RXM9-F1
#
_cell.length_a   1.000
_cell.length_b   1.000
_cell.length_c   1.000
_cell.angle_alpha   90.00
_cell.angle_beta   90.00
_cell.angle_gamma   90.00
#
_symmetry.space_group_name_H-M   'P 1'
#
loop_
_entity.id
_entity.type
_entity.pdbx_description
1 polymer ?
#
loop_
_entity_poly.entity_id
_entity_poly.type
_entity_poly.pdbx_seq_one_letter_code
_entity_poly.pdbx_strand_id
1 'polypeptide(L)'
;MQYINKSISKFKVQAHRLLSIFIQGQWQQDANSYVNLTYESFRNDDIRDILLKEQSHYCCYCMKHILGKETTLEHVIPNKAKGPTLISKYISYGEIRYNVFFWESNMRFTKLQMPPFPHILSYENLVASCNGSILNHGLGKCCNNVRKSKDIIPFFYINNK
;
A
#
# COMPACT_ATOMS: atom_id res chain seq x y z
N MET A 1 5.96 -5.08 -13.51
CA MET A 1 5.64 -3.86 -12.72
C MET A 1 5.84 -2.57 -13.51
N GLN A 2 5.98 -2.63 -14.85
CA GLN A 2 6.29 -1.48 -15.72
C GLN A 2 5.33 -0.30 -15.57
N TYR A 3 4.05 -0.58 -15.32
CA TYR A 3 3.00 0.45 -15.33
C TYR A 3 2.77 1.10 -13.96
N ILE A 4 3.50 0.69 -12.92
CA ILE A 4 3.41 1.31 -11.60
C ILE A 4 4.30 2.57 -11.61
N ASN A 5 3.69 3.73 -11.41
CA ASN A 5 4.38 5.00 -11.25
C ASN A 5 3.77 5.83 -10.11
N LYS A 6 4.40 5.73 -8.93
CA LYS A 6 4.03 6.45 -7.71
C LYS A 6 4.37 7.95 -7.70
N SER A 7 5.14 8.42 -8.69
CA SER A 7 5.54 9.82 -8.78
C SER A 7 4.49 10.71 -9.47
N ILE A 8 3.45 10.12 -10.08
CA ILE A 8 2.39 10.88 -10.75
C ILE A 8 1.62 11.72 -9.72
N SER A 9 1.85 13.05 -9.76
CA SER A 9 1.37 13.98 -8.72
C SER A 9 -0.14 13.94 -8.53
N LYS A 10 -0.93 13.77 -9.60
CA LYS A 10 -2.39 13.68 -9.53
C LYS A 10 -2.85 12.56 -8.60
N PHE A 11 -2.31 11.35 -8.75
CA PHE A 11 -2.71 10.20 -7.94
C PHE A 11 -2.15 10.29 -6.53
N LYS A 12 -0.90 10.75 -6.39
CA LYS A 12 -0.26 10.97 -5.09
C LYS A 12 -1.03 11.95 -4.21
N VAL A 13 -1.39 13.12 -4.74
CA VAL A 13 -2.17 14.15 -4.01
C VAL A 13 -3.55 13.62 -3.60
N GLN A 14 -4.24 12.92 -4.50
CA GLN A 14 -5.54 12.32 -4.20
C GLN A 14 -5.45 11.28 -3.08
N ALA A 15 -4.47 10.37 -3.17
CA ALA A 15 -4.25 9.32 -2.19
C ALA A 15 -3.85 9.91 -0.82
N HIS A 16 -2.92 10.85 -0.80
CA HIS A 16 -2.47 11.52 0.43
C HIS A 16 -3.61 12.24 1.13
N ARG A 17 -4.48 12.94 0.40
CA ARG A 17 -5.66 13.58 0.97
C ARG A 17 -6.60 12.58 1.64
N LEU A 18 -6.92 11.47 0.97
CA LEU A 18 -7.77 10.42 1.53
C LEU A 18 -7.16 9.80 2.78
N LEU A 19 -5.86 9.50 2.73
CA LEU A 19 -5.12 8.97 3.88
C LEU A 19 -5.12 9.95 5.05
N SER A 20 -4.85 11.23 4.81
CA SER A 20 -4.85 12.24 5.87
C SER A 20 -6.20 12.35 6.55
N ILE A 21 -7.30 12.38 5.78
CA ILE A 21 -8.67 12.43 6.32
C ILE A 21 -8.94 11.18 7.18
N PHE A 22 -8.65 9.99 6.65
CA PHE A 22 -8.89 8.75 7.39
C PHE A 22 -8.09 8.70 8.69
N ILE A 23 -6.78 8.97 8.62
CA ILE A 23 -5.86 8.90 9.76
C ILE A 23 -6.28 9.91 10.82
N GLN A 24 -6.55 11.16 10.45
CA GLN A 24 -7.04 12.18 11.39
C GLN A 24 -8.35 11.77 12.05
N GLY A 25 -9.27 11.15 11.31
CA GLY A 25 -10.54 10.64 11.83
C GLY A 25 -10.40 9.49 12.82
N GLN A 26 -9.26 8.79 12.85
CA GLN A 26 -9.01 7.71 13.82
C GLN A 26 -8.50 8.22 15.18
N TRP A 27 -8.13 9.50 15.29
CA TRP A 27 -7.66 10.08 16.54
C TRP A 27 -8.81 10.33 17.51
N GLN A 28 -8.80 9.66 18.65
CA GLN A 28 -9.75 9.86 19.75
C GLN A 28 -9.16 10.85 20.75
N GLN A 29 -9.80 12.01 20.88
CA GLN A 29 -9.32 13.09 21.74
C GLN A 29 -9.35 12.69 23.22
N ASP A 30 -10.42 12.01 23.66
CA ASP A 30 -10.59 11.60 25.07
C ASP A 30 -9.56 10.54 25.49
N ALA A 31 -9.22 9.63 24.57
CA ALA A 31 -8.25 8.57 24.80
C ALA A 31 -6.81 8.99 24.47
N ASN A 32 -6.60 10.22 23.97
CA ASN A 32 -5.34 10.74 23.44
C ASN A 32 -4.59 9.71 22.58
N SER A 33 -5.33 9.02 21.71
CA SER A 33 -4.78 7.90 20.93
C SER A 33 -5.56 7.59 19.66
N TYR A 34 -4.88 6.93 18.73
CA TYR A 34 -5.51 6.35 17.56
C TYR A 34 -6.26 5.06 17.90
N VAL A 35 -7.53 4.99 17.51
CA VAL A 35 -8.36 3.78 17.55
C VAL A 35 -8.63 3.34 16.12
N ASN A 36 -8.52 2.03 15.84
CA ASN A 36 -8.74 1.47 14.49
C ASN A 36 -7.83 2.01 13.38
N LEU A 37 -6.62 2.48 13.72
CA LEU A 37 -5.60 2.80 12.73
C LEU A 37 -4.92 1.52 12.21
N THR A 38 -5.67 0.76 11.43
CA THR A 38 -5.28 -0.52 10.82
C THR A 38 -5.59 -0.52 9.33
N TYR A 39 -4.95 -1.42 8.59
CA TYR A 39 -5.26 -1.60 7.17
C TYR A 39 -6.68 -2.12 6.95
N GLU A 40 -7.16 -3.00 7.82
CA GLU A 40 -8.49 -3.59 7.76
C GLU A 40 -9.59 -2.53 7.91
N SER A 41 -9.40 -1.57 8.82
CA SER A 41 -10.32 -0.45 9.03
C SER A 41 -10.24 0.60 7.91
N PHE A 42 -9.10 0.71 7.23
CA PHE A 42 -8.95 1.65 6.12
C PHE A 42 -9.52 1.15 4.81
N ARG A 43 -9.63 -0.18 4.59
CA ARG A 43 -9.89 -0.81 3.28
C ARG A 43 -11.00 -0.10 2.50
N ASN A 44 -10.59 0.86 1.68
CA ASN A 44 -11.46 1.81 0.98
C ASN A 44 -11.42 1.51 -0.53
N ASP A 45 -12.59 1.56 -1.16
CA ASP A 45 -12.70 1.41 -2.61
C ASP A 45 -12.05 2.61 -3.35
N ASP A 46 -12.02 3.80 -2.75
CA ASP A 46 -11.41 5.00 -3.34
C ASP A 46 -9.89 4.85 -3.55
N ILE A 47 -9.16 4.34 -2.54
CA ILE A 47 -7.71 4.15 -2.66
C ILE A 47 -7.41 3.05 -3.69
N ARG A 48 -8.27 2.01 -3.75
CA ARG A 48 -8.17 0.95 -4.76
C ARG A 48 -8.33 1.53 -6.17
N ASP A 49 -9.31 2.40 -6.38
CA ASP A 49 -9.54 3.04 -7.67
C ASP A 49 -8.38 3.96 -8.09
N ILE A 50 -7.79 4.68 -7.14
CA ILE A 50 -6.58 5.48 -7.40
C ILE A 50 -5.42 4.58 -7.84
N LEU A 51 -5.18 3.49 -7.11
CA LEU A 51 -4.12 2.52 -7.43
C LEU A 51 -4.35 1.85 -8.79
N LEU A 52 -5.59 1.46 -9.11
CA LEU A 52 -5.92 0.88 -10.41
C LEU A 52 -5.65 1.87 -11.55
N LYS A 53 -6.11 3.11 -11.42
CA LYS A 53 -5.90 4.15 -12.44
C LYS A 53 -4.41 4.46 -12.62
N GLU A 54 -3.67 4.58 -11.52
CA GLU A 54 -2.23 4.78 -11.56
C GLU A 54 -1.51 3.64 -12.29
N GLN A 55 -1.89 2.40 -12.02
CA GLN A 55 -1.27 1.22 -12.62
C GLN A 55 -1.81 0.87 -14.01
N SER A 56 -2.59 1.76 -14.63
CA SER A 56 -3.29 1.51 -15.91
C SER A 56 -4.09 0.20 -15.88
N HIS A 57 -4.68 -0.12 -14.73
CA HIS A 57 -5.45 -1.33 -14.45
C HIS A 57 -4.67 -2.64 -14.59
N TYR A 58 -3.34 -2.63 -14.56
CA TYR A 58 -2.54 -3.86 -14.62
C TYR A 58 -2.12 -4.36 -13.23
N CYS A 59 -2.26 -5.66 -13.02
CA CYS A 59 -1.80 -6.36 -11.83
C CYS A 59 -0.29 -6.20 -11.63
N CYS A 60 0.15 -5.89 -10.41
CA CYS A 60 1.57 -5.72 -10.09
C CYS A 60 2.45 -6.97 -10.33
N TYR A 61 1.86 -8.17 -10.29
CA TYR A 61 2.58 -9.44 -10.49
C TYR A 61 2.52 -9.93 -11.94
N CYS A 62 1.33 -10.29 -12.42
CA CYS A 62 1.17 -11.01 -13.69
C CYS A 62 0.92 -10.09 -14.89
N MET A 63 0.78 -8.78 -14.68
CA MET A 63 0.42 -7.80 -15.72
C MET A 63 -0.92 -8.10 -16.43
N LYS A 64 -1.78 -8.95 -15.87
CA LYS A 64 -3.17 -9.11 -16.33
C LYS A 64 -3.93 -7.81 -16.06
N HIS A 65 -4.78 -7.41 -17.00
CA HIS A 65 -5.71 -6.31 -16.80
C HIS A 65 -6.77 -6.69 -15.75
N ILE A 66 -7.05 -5.78 -14.81
CA ILE A 66 -7.93 -5.99 -13.67
C ILE A 66 -9.24 -5.23 -13.88
N LEU A 67 -10.34 -5.97 -13.90
CA LEU A 67 -11.69 -5.43 -13.85
C LEU A 67 -12.07 -5.22 -12.38
N GLY A 68 -11.77 -4.04 -11.82
CA GLY A 68 -12.17 -3.47 -10.51
C GLY A 68 -12.51 -4.42 -9.35
N LYS A 69 -13.59 -5.22 -9.49
CA LYS A 69 -14.08 -6.22 -8.52
C LYS A 69 -13.09 -7.35 -8.21
N GLU A 70 -12.15 -7.65 -9.11
CA GLU A 70 -11.14 -8.71 -8.92
C GLU A 70 -9.84 -8.20 -8.26
N THR A 71 -9.85 -7.00 -7.69
CA THR A 71 -8.65 -6.33 -7.18
C THR A 71 -8.38 -6.67 -5.71
N THR A 72 -7.15 -7.05 -5.43
CA THR A 72 -6.55 -7.07 -4.10
C THR A 72 -5.49 -5.98 -4.00
N LEU A 73 -5.16 -5.53 -2.80
CA LEU A 73 -4.02 -4.62 -2.59
C LEU A 73 -2.90 -5.37 -1.88
N GLU A 74 -1.68 -5.10 -2.29
CA GLU A 74 -0.45 -5.66 -1.75
C GLU A 74 0.37 -4.57 -1.09
N HIS A 75 1.03 -4.94 0.00
CA HIS A 75 2.03 -4.08 0.63
C HIS A 75 3.42 -4.47 0.17
N VAL A 76 4.20 -3.51 -0.34
CA VAL A 76 5.61 -3.70 -0.71
C VAL A 76 6.44 -4.05 0.53
N ILE A 77 6.33 -3.21 1.57
CA ILE A 77 6.79 -3.43 2.93
C ILE A 77 5.66 -4.15 3.66
N PRO A 78 5.83 -5.42 4.08
CA PRO A 78 4.75 -6.21 4.67
C PRO A 78 4.00 -5.48 5.80
N ASN A 79 2.66 -5.53 5.77
CA ASN A 79 1.79 -4.97 6.82
C ASN A 79 2.14 -5.51 8.23
N LYS A 80 2.53 -6.80 8.31
CA LYS A 80 2.94 -7.46 9.57
C LYS A 80 4.46 -7.48 9.77
N ALA A 81 5.16 -6.49 9.25
CA ALA A 81 6.59 -6.31 9.47
C ALA A 81 6.89 -6.24 10.97
N LYS A 82 7.94 -6.93 11.42
CA LYS A 82 8.39 -6.89 12.82
C LYS A 82 9.66 -6.04 12.90
N GLY A 83 9.50 -4.83 13.39
CA GLY A 83 10.60 -3.91 13.64
C GLY A 83 11.08 -3.09 12.43
N PRO A 84 11.76 -1.97 12.70
CA PRO A 84 12.22 -1.02 11.67
C PRO A 84 13.32 -1.58 10.76
N THR A 85 14.00 -2.67 11.16
CA THR A 85 15.04 -3.33 10.36
C THR A 85 14.51 -3.91 9.05
N LEU A 86 13.21 -4.18 8.93
CA LEU A 86 12.64 -4.59 7.65
C LEU A 86 12.53 -3.41 6.67
N ILE A 87 12.17 -2.23 7.17
CA ILE A 87 12.04 -1.02 6.36
C ILE A 87 13.38 -0.55 5.82
N SER A 88 14.49 -0.79 6.52
CA SER A 88 15.82 -0.42 6.02
C SER A 88 16.19 -1.08 4.69
N LYS A 89 15.54 -2.18 4.29
CA LYS A 89 15.69 -2.76 2.94
C LYS A 89 15.07 -1.89 1.84
N TYR A 90 14.18 -0.97 2.20
CA TYR A 90 13.37 -0.18 1.28
C TYR A 90 13.70 1.33 1.32
N ILE A 91 14.47 1.80 2.30
CA ILE A 91 14.84 3.23 2.42
C ILE A 91 15.73 3.73 1.27
N SER A 92 16.30 2.83 0.47
CA SER A 92 17.03 3.18 -0.76
C SER A 92 16.09 3.72 -1.84
N TYR A 93 14.79 3.43 -1.78
CA TYR A 93 13.78 3.95 -2.70
C TYR A 93 13.27 5.31 -2.21
N GLY A 94 13.53 6.37 -2.97
CA GLY A 94 13.24 7.75 -2.55
C GLY A 94 11.78 7.98 -2.13
N GLU A 95 10.82 7.46 -2.90
CA GLU A 95 9.39 7.57 -2.57
C GLU A 95 9.05 6.92 -1.22
N ILE A 96 9.64 5.77 -0.90
CA ILE A 96 9.48 5.12 0.41
C ILE A 96 10.16 5.95 1.49
N ARG A 97 11.42 6.35 1.28
CA ARG A 97 12.23 7.09 2.26
C ARG A 97 11.54 8.36 2.77
N TYR A 98 10.91 9.11 1.88
CA TYR A 98 10.33 10.42 2.22
C TYR A 98 8.86 10.37 2.63
N ASN A 99 8.11 9.35 2.22
CA ASN A 99 6.65 9.32 2.40
C ASN A 99 6.17 8.18 3.31
N VAL A 100 7.04 7.27 3.75
CA VAL A 100 6.65 6.09 4.52
C VAL A 100 7.47 5.95 5.80
N PHE A 101 6.80 5.70 6.93
CA PHE A 101 7.46 5.37 8.19
C PHE A 101 6.92 4.06 8.80
N PHE A 102 7.70 3.46 9.69
CA PHE A 102 7.30 2.24 10.39
C PHE A 102 6.20 2.53 11.41
N TRP A 103 5.15 1.72 11.42
CA TRP A 103 4.04 1.89 12.35
C TRP A 103 3.93 0.68 13.27
N GLU A 104 3.92 0.94 14.56
CA GLU A 104 3.67 -0.06 15.60
C GLU A 104 2.50 0.39 16.48
N SER A 105 1.78 -0.58 17.04
CA SER A 105 0.58 -0.32 17.85
C SER A 105 0.87 0.51 19.10
N ASN A 106 2.09 0.49 19.64
CA ASN A 106 2.53 1.33 20.75
C ASN A 106 2.66 2.82 20.36
N MET A 107 2.81 3.15 19.07
CA MET A 107 2.89 4.52 18.57
C MET A 107 1.52 5.22 18.55
N ARG A 108 0.42 4.49 18.84
CA ARG A 108 -0.96 5.01 18.84
C ARG A 108 -1.18 6.24 19.72
N PHE A 109 -0.33 6.48 20.71
CA PHE A 109 -0.45 7.61 21.65
C PHE A 109 0.23 8.90 21.16
N THR A 110 0.89 8.86 20.00
CA THR A 110 1.55 10.04 19.41
C THR A 110 0.77 10.49 18.19
N LYS A 111 0.25 11.73 18.21
CA LYS A 111 -0.47 12.30 17.06
C LYS A 111 0.47 12.46 15.86
N LEU A 112 0.06 11.91 14.71
CA LEU A 112 0.88 11.88 13.51
C LEU A 112 0.82 13.22 12.75
N GLN A 113 1.98 13.67 12.30
CA GLN A 113 2.12 14.71 11.28
C GLN A 113 2.38 14.03 9.93
N MET A 114 1.59 14.37 8.91
CA MET A 114 1.62 13.70 7.61
C MET A 114 1.89 14.72 6.49
N PRO A 115 2.68 14.36 5.47
CA PRO A 115 3.53 13.16 5.36
C PRO A 115 4.71 13.17 6.37
N PRO A 116 5.37 12.02 6.66
CA PRO A 116 5.17 10.68 6.09
C PRO A 116 3.95 9.93 6.63
N PHE A 117 3.54 8.85 5.94
CA PHE A 117 2.39 8.00 6.26
C PHE A 117 2.83 6.65 6.84
N PRO A 118 2.02 6.01 7.69
CA PRO A 118 2.35 4.70 8.26
C PRO A 118 2.39 3.63 7.15
N HIS A 119 3.42 2.79 7.12
CA HIS A 119 3.62 1.78 6.05
C HIS A 119 2.41 0.87 5.82
N ILE A 120 1.60 0.62 6.85
CA ILE A 120 0.39 -0.18 6.76
C ILE A 120 -0.70 0.45 5.87
N LEU A 121 -0.65 1.77 5.62
CA LEU A 121 -1.65 2.53 4.86
C LEU A 121 -1.07 3.33 3.69
N SER A 122 0.22 3.66 3.73
CA SER A 122 0.83 4.62 2.79
C SER A 122 0.68 4.21 1.32
N TYR A 123 0.31 5.16 0.48
CA TYR A 123 0.12 4.99 -0.96
C TYR A 123 1.36 4.44 -1.69
N GLU A 124 2.54 4.92 -1.29
CA GLU A 124 3.84 4.50 -1.82
C GLU A 124 4.16 3.03 -1.49
N ASN A 125 3.50 2.48 -0.46
CA ASN A 125 3.67 1.10 -0.06
C ASN A 125 2.59 0.16 -0.59
N LEU A 126 1.51 0.69 -1.16
CA LEU A 126 0.37 -0.09 -1.66
C LEU A 126 0.41 -0.23 -3.18
N VAL A 127 0.12 -1.42 -3.69
CA VAL A 127 -0.05 -1.68 -5.13
C VAL A 127 -1.26 -2.57 -5.38
N ALA A 128 -1.95 -2.39 -6.51
CA ALA A 128 -3.06 -3.24 -6.90
C ALA A 128 -2.56 -4.55 -7.54
N SER A 129 -3.16 -5.67 -7.14
CA SER A 129 -2.93 -7.01 -7.67
C SER A 129 -4.25 -7.66 -8.07
N CYS A 130 -4.17 -8.68 -8.93
CA CYS A 130 -5.29 -9.54 -9.24
C CYS A 130 -5.55 -10.52 -8.10
N ASN A 131 -6.80 -10.93 -7.88
CA ASN A 131 -7.16 -12.00 -6.92
C ASN A 131 -6.62 -13.40 -7.30
N GLY A 132 -5.90 -13.51 -8.41
CA GLY A 132 -5.27 -14.72 -8.91
C GLY A 132 -6.15 -15.58 -9.81
N SER A 133 -7.44 -15.29 -9.93
CA SER A 133 -8.39 -16.12 -10.66
C SER A 133 -8.05 -16.19 -12.15
N ILE A 134 -7.73 -17.40 -12.60
CA ILE A 134 -7.63 -17.78 -14.01
C ILE A 134 -9.01 -18.30 -14.43
N LEU A 135 -9.48 -17.86 -15.61
CA LEU A 135 -10.81 -18.04 -16.20
C LEU A 135 -11.59 -19.32 -15.78
N ASN A 136 -12.88 -19.13 -15.47
CA ASN A 136 -14.02 -20.06 -15.44
C ASN A 136 -14.00 -21.36 -14.62
N HIS A 137 -12.89 -21.76 -13.99
CA HIS A 137 -12.91 -23.03 -13.22
C HIS A 137 -12.33 -22.96 -11.82
N GLY A 138 -11.96 -21.80 -11.29
CA GLY A 138 -11.61 -21.63 -9.87
C GLY A 138 -10.40 -22.44 -9.36
N LEU A 139 -9.74 -23.21 -10.23
CA LEU A 139 -8.74 -24.21 -9.86
C LEU A 139 -7.30 -23.65 -9.87
N GLY A 140 -7.05 -22.53 -10.54
CA GLY A 140 -5.72 -21.91 -10.62
C GLY A 140 -5.71 -20.49 -10.06
N LYS A 141 -4.88 -20.24 -9.03
CA LYS A 141 -4.53 -18.90 -8.55
C LYS A 141 -3.10 -18.56 -8.96
N CYS A 142 -2.92 -17.61 -9.89
CA CYS A 142 -1.60 -17.20 -10.40
C CYS A 142 -0.95 -16.04 -9.61
N CYS A 143 -1.75 -15.17 -9.00
CA CYS A 143 -1.29 -14.00 -8.23
C CYS A 143 -1.17 -14.34 -6.73
N ASN A 144 -0.12 -13.85 -6.07
CA ASN A 144 0.14 -13.86 -4.62
C ASN A 144 0.01 -15.19 -3.82
N ASN A 145 0.18 -16.36 -4.45
CA ASN A 145 0.23 -17.64 -3.72
C ASN A 145 1.64 -18.04 -3.26
N VAL A 146 1.71 -18.82 -2.16
CA VAL A 146 2.87 -19.48 -1.48
C VAL A 146 4.25 -18.90 -1.82
N ARG A 147 4.41 -17.58 -1.77
CA ARG A 147 5.75 -17.00 -1.83
C ARG A 147 6.47 -17.39 -0.54
N LYS A 148 7.53 -18.18 -0.69
CA LYS A 148 8.40 -18.58 0.44
C LYS A 148 9.00 -17.35 1.14
N SER A 149 9.24 -16.28 0.38
CA SER A 149 9.63 -14.96 0.91
C SER A 149 8.49 -13.96 0.78
N LYS A 150 8.23 -13.23 1.87
CA LYS A 150 7.27 -12.11 1.90
C LYS A 150 7.86 -10.80 1.40
N ASP A 151 9.17 -10.75 1.16
CA ASP A 151 9.84 -9.54 0.69
C ASP A 151 9.49 -9.29 -0.78
N ILE A 152 9.10 -8.06 -1.11
CA ILE A 152 8.88 -7.62 -2.49
C ILE A 152 10.05 -6.73 -2.87
N ILE A 153 10.69 -6.98 -4.01
CA ILE A 153 11.61 -6.00 -4.58
C ILE A 153 10.76 -5.09 -5.48
N PRO A 154 10.55 -3.81 -5.13
CA PRO A 154 9.73 -2.90 -5.92
C PRO A 154 10.53 -2.39 -7.13
N PHE A 155 10.68 -3.22 -8.15
CA PHE A 155 11.44 -2.88 -9.37
C PHE A 155 10.94 -1.60 -10.05
N PHE A 156 9.68 -1.21 -9.83
CA PHE A 156 9.11 0.04 -10.33
C PHE A 156 9.73 1.31 -9.71
N TYR A 157 10.44 1.20 -8.59
CA TYR A 157 11.24 2.32 -8.06
C TYR A 157 12.65 2.38 -8.62
N ILE A 158 13.12 1.35 -9.33
CA ILE A 158 14.49 1.27 -9.86
C ILE A 158 14.62 2.01 -11.21
N ASN A 159 13.52 2.16 -11.95
CA ASN A 159 13.52 2.64 -13.34
C ASN A 159 13.06 4.09 -13.55
N ASN A 160 12.94 4.91 -12.50
CA ASN A 160 12.65 6.35 -12.65
C ASN A 160 13.94 7.19 -12.74
N LYS A 161 14.84 6.83 -13.66
CA LYS A 161 15.97 7.66 -14.07
C LYS A 161 15.83 8.04 -15.54
#